data_AF-A0A9W8JQ70-F1
#
_entry.id   AF-A0A9W8JQ70-F1
#
_cell.length_a   1.000
_cell.length_b   1.000
_cell.length_c   1.000
_cell.angle_alpha   90.00
_cell.angle_beta   90.00
_cell.angle_gamma   90.00
#
_symmetry.space_group_name_H-M   'P 1'
#
loop_
_entity.id
_entity.type
_entity.pdbx_description
1 polymer ?
#
loop_
_entity_poly.entity_id
_entity_poly.type
_entity_poly.pdbx_seq_one_letter_code
_entity_poly.pdbx_strand_id
1 'polypeptide(L)'
;MPALFRRQSNIQCFFCNSAIPIPVNTRNFKCSSCGCWNRYDERGEIISDEPAMHDEHLNSRSFAKRASPSKNRLPTMYGPGPFCHSCQTNQMLIINLLSNYLPAPEH
;
A
#
# COMPACT_ATOMS: atom_id res chain seq x y z
N MET A 1 -10.02 -41.53 -26.52
CA MET A 1 -8.85 -40.64 -26.67
C MET A 1 -8.53 -40.08 -25.30
N PRO A 2 -7.43 -40.45 -24.63
CA PRO A 2 -7.17 -39.96 -23.28
C PRO A 2 -6.78 -38.48 -23.36
N ALA A 3 -7.39 -37.66 -22.52
CA ALA A 3 -7.02 -36.26 -22.36
C ALA A 3 -5.60 -36.21 -21.77
N LEU A 4 -4.61 -36.03 -22.64
CA LEU A 4 -3.22 -35.81 -22.26
C LEU A 4 -3.20 -34.64 -21.26
N PHE A 5 -2.74 -34.94 -20.05
CA PHE A 5 -2.56 -34.03 -18.94
C PHE A 5 -2.10 -32.65 -19.43
N ARG A 6 -3.05 -31.72 -19.53
CA ARG A 6 -2.74 -30.30 -19.65
C ARG A 6 -2.15 -29.93 -18.29
N ARG A 7 -0.81 -30.01 -18.17
CA ARG A 7 -0.08 -29.46 -17.04
C ARG A 7 -0.46 -27.98 -16.98
N GLN A 8 -1.48 -27.66 -16.19
CA GLN A 8 -1.72 -26.31 -15.74
C GLN A 8 -0.49 -26.00 -14.88
N SER A 9 0.51 -25.36 -15.48
CA SER A 9 1.56 -24.72 -14.71
C SER A 9 0.86 -23.62 -13.92
N ASN A 10 0.39 -23.99 -12.73
CA ASN A 10 -0.25 -23.08 -11.79
C ASN A 10 0.84 -22.16 -11.29
N ILE A 11 0.96 -21.00 -11.93
CA ILE A 11 1.79 -19.92 -11.41
C ILE A 11 1.14 -19.54 -10.07
N GLN A 12 1.95 -19.47 -9.03
CA GLN A 12 1.51 -19.13 -7.69
C GLN A 12 2.11 -17.78 -7.29
N CYS A 13 1.36 -17.03 -6.50
CA CYS A 13 1.89 -15.85 -5.84
C CYS A 13 2.91 -16.26 -4.78
N PHE A 14 4.10 -15.68 -4.79
CA PHE A 14 5.15 -15.94 -3.79
C PHE A 14 4.69 -15.61 -2.36
N PHE A 15 3.87 -14.56 -2.21
CA PHE A 15 3.49 -14.04 -0.89
C PHE A 15 2.32 -14.79 -0.23
N CYS A 16 1.32 -15.18 -1.02
CA CYS A 16 0.09 -15.77 -0.48
C CYS A 16 -0.20 -17.18 -1.01
N ASN A 17 0.69 -17.73 -1.85
CA ASN A 17 0.60 -19.06 -2.48
C ASN A 17 -0.70 -19.31 -3.28
N SER A 18 -1.49 -18.27 -3.53
CA SER A 18 -2.72 -18.38 -4.32
C SER A 18 -2.37 -18.65 -5.78
N ALA A 19 -3.05 -19.64 -6.38
CA ALA A 19 -2.95 -19.91 -7.80
C ALA A 19 -3.54 -18.73 -8.58
N ILE A 20 -2.84 -18.35 -9.65
CA ILE A 20 -3.26 -17.27 -10.54
C ILE A 20 -3.35 -17.77 -11.98
N PRO A 21 -4.29 -17.20 -12.77
CA PRO A 21 -4.30 -17.40 -14.22
C PRO A 21 -2.94 -16.99 -14.82
N ILE A 22 -2.55 -17.63 -15.92
CA ILE A 22 -1.27 -17.33 -16.58
C ILE A 22 -1.24 -15.85 -16.98
N PRO A 23 -0.39 -15.02 -16.35
CA PRO A 23 -0.29 -13.61 -16.67
C PRO A 23 0.47 -13.42 -17.99
N VAL A 24 0.30 -12.24 -18.61
CA VAL A 24 1.05 -11.87 -19.83
C VAL A 24 2.57 -11.92 -19.60
N ASN A 25 3.02 -11.54 -18.40
CA ASN A 25 4.41 -11.65 -17.99
C ASN A 25 4.51 -12.45 -16.68
N THR A 26 5.07 -13.66 -16.78
CA THR A 26 5.24 -14.57 -15.63
C THR A 26 6.30 -14.10 -14.64
N ARG A 27 7.15 -13.15 -15.02
CA ARG A 27 8.16 -12.54 -14.14
C ARG A 27 7.73 -11.19 -13.55
N ASN A 28 6.60 -10.62 -13.99
CA ASN A 28 6.11 -9.35 -13.49
C ASN A 28 4.58 -9.29 -13.57
N PHE A 29 3.92 -9.61 -12.47
CA PHE A 29 2.46 -9.61 -12.40
C PHE A 29 1.95 -9.20 -11.01
N LYS A 30 0.73 -8.68 -10.96
CA LYS A 30 0.03 -8.38 -9.71
C LYS A 30 -0.92 -9.51 -9.34
N CYS A 31 -0.84 -10.01 -8.12
CA CYS A 31 -1.76 -11.04 -7.62
C CYS A 31 -3.16 -10.45 -7.41
N SER A 32 -4.20 -11.14 -7.86
CA SER A 32 -5.60 -10.74 -7.66
C SER A 32 -6.11 -10.99 -6.23
N SER A 33 -5.54 -11.96 -5.51
CA SER A 33 -5.99 -12.34 -4.16
C SER A 33 -5.46 -11.41 -3.07
N CYS A 34 -4.15 -11.13 -3.05
CA CYS A 34 -3.53 -10.27 -2.04
C CYS A 34 -3.15 -8.86 -2.55
N GLY A 35 -3.18 -8.63 -3.87
CA GLY A 35 -2.78 -7.34 -4.44
C GLY A 35 -1.27 -7.11 -4.52
N CYS A 36 -0.43 -8.03 -4.04
CA CYS A 36 1.02 -7.91 -4.09
C CYS A 36 1.57 -8.07 -5.52
N TRP A 37 2.60 -7.28 -5.85
CA TRP A 37 3.37 -7.44 -7.08
C TRP A 37 4.40 -8.55 -6.92
N ASN A 38 4.43 -9.48 -7.85
CA ASN A 38 5.44 -10.54 -7.95
C ASN A 38 6.37 -10.15 -9.10
N ARG A 39 7.60 -9.76 -8.76
CA ARG A 39 8.66 -9.44 -9.72
C ARG A 39 9.82 -10.37 -9.48
N TYR A 40 10.25 -11.06 -10.53
CA TYR A 40 11.36 -12.00 -10.47
C TYR A 40 12.54 -11.49 -11.30
N ASP A 41 13.75 -11.73 -10.81
CA ASP A 41 14.98 -11.38 -11.51
C ASP A 41 15.28 -12.36 -12.67
N GLU A 42 16.47 -12.25 -13.25
CA GLU A 42 16.89 -13.13 -14.34
C GLU A 42 17.04 -14.60 -13.91
N ARG A 43 17.40 -14.82 -12.64
CA ARG A 43 17.63 -16.11 -11.99
C ARG A 43 16.31 -16.75 -11.53
N GLY A 44 15.23 -15.99 -11.50
CA GLY A 44 13.91 -16.45 -11.04
C GLY A 44 13.69 -16.23 -9.54
N GLU A 45 14.52 -15.43 -8.88
CA GLU A 45 14.37 -15.06 -7.48
C GLU A 45 13.45 -13.86 -7.32
N ILE A 46 12.70 -13.82 -6.22
CA ILE A 46 11.80 -12.70 -5.94
C ILE A 46 12.61 -11.44 -5.67
N ILE A 47 12.28 -10.36 -6.39
CA ILE A 47 12.82 -9.03 -6.13
C ILE A 47 12.01 -8.45 -4.98
N SER A 48 12.58 -8.52 -3.77
CA SER A 48 11.98 -7.92 -2.56
C SER A 48 12.23 -6.42 -2.45
N ASP A 49 13.27 -5.93 -3.13
CA ASP A 49 13.74 -4.55 -3.04
C ASP A 49 13.96 -3.94 -4.43
N GLU A 50 13.54 -2.69 -4.60
CA GLU A 50 13.62 -1.94 -5.85
C GLU A 50 14.38 -0.65 -5.58
N PRO A 51 15.30 -0.20 -6.45
CA PRO A 51 16.06 1.03 -6.24
C PRO A 51 15.17 2.26 -6.00
N ALA A 52 13.98 2.29 -6.62
CA ALA A 52 12.99 3.34 -6.42
C ALA A 52 12.42 3.39 -4.99
N MET A 53 12.63 2.39 -4.13
CA MET A 53 12.25 2.45 -2.72
C MET A 53 13.24 3.24 -1.87
N HIS A 54 14.49 3.39 -2.33
CA HIS A 54 15.54 4.12 -1.62
C HIS A 54 15.90 5.46 -2.29
N ASP A 55 15.73 5.55 -3.61
CA ASP A 55 15.97 6.77 -4.38
C ASP A 55 14.65 7.34 -4.92
N GLU A 56 14.21 8.44 -4.30
CA GLU A 56 12.99 9.14 -4.67
C GLU A 56 13.02 9.73 -6.08
N HIS A 57 14.21 10.06 -6.62
CA HIS A 57 14.34 10.66 -7.94
C HIS A 57 13.89 9.69 -9.04
N LEU A 58 14.04 8.37 -8.80
CA LEU A 58 13.56 7.32 -9.70
C LEU A 58 12.02 7.26 -9.79
N ASN A 59 11.29 7.85 -8.84
CA ASN A 59 9.83 7.95 -8.85
C ASN A 59 9.29 9.26 -9.44
N SER A 60 10.16 10.19 -9.86
CA SER A 60 9.77 11.53 -10.35
C SER A 60 8.63 11.51 -11.39
N ARG A 61 8.67 10.59 -12.36
CA ARG A 61 7.61 10.44 -13.38
C ARG A 61 6.28 9.96 -12.80
N SER A 62 6.30 9.11 -11.77
CA SER A 62 5.10 8.66 -11.07
C SER A 62 4.50 9.84 -10.30
N PHE A 63 5.33 10.59 -9.57
CA PHE A 63 4.89 11.78 -8.83
C PHE A 63 4.34 12.88 -9.74
N ALA A 64 4.94 13.12 -10.92
CA ALA A 64 4.44 14.08 -11.89
C ALA A 64 3.03 13.74 -12.44
N LYS A 65 2.65 12.45 -12.42
CA LYS A 65 1.32 11.98 -12.83
C LYS A 65 0.30 12.01 -11.69
N ARG A 66 0.75 12.08 -10.43
CA ARG A 66 -0.16 12.30 -9.30
C ARG A 66 -0.65 13.73 -9.44
N ALA A 67 -1.94 13.90 -9.71
CA ALA A 67 -2.54 15.24 -9.72
C ALA A 67 -2.16 15.94 -8.40
N SER A 68 -1.76 17.22 -8.47
CA SER A 68 -1.61 18.03 -7.27
C SER A 68 -2.92 17.95 -6.49
N PRO A 69 -2.89 17.82 -5.15
CA PRO A 69 -4.10 17.94 -4.36
C PRO A 69 -4.88 19.16 -4.83
N SER A 70 -6.18 18.99 -5.08
CA SER A 70 -7.04 20.10 -5.49
C SER A 70 -6.83 21.26 -4.51
N LYS A 71 -6.39 22.42 -5.02
CA LYS A 71 -6.28 23.65 -4.21
C LYS A 71 -7.64 24.09 -3.65
N ASN A 72 -8.75 23.56 -4.19
CA ASN A 72 -10.10 23.77 -3.70
C ASN A 72 -10.46 22.86 -2.50
N ARG A 73 -9.53 22.01 -2.03
CA ARG A 73 -9.71 21.14 -0.85
C ARG A 73 -8.88 21.63 0.33
N LEU A 74 -8.86 22.94 0.57
CA LEU A 74 -8.62 23.40 1.93
C LEU A 74 -9.87 23.03 2.73
N PRO A 75 -9.76 22.33 3.87
CA PRO A 75 -10.89 22.23 4.79
C PRO A 75 -11.40 23.64 5.04
N THR A 76 -12.70 23.88 4.89
CA THR A 76 -13.29 25.18 5.21
C THR A 76 -12.91 25.50 6.66
N MET A 77 -12.04 26.49 6.86
CA MET A 77 -11.60 26.89 8.20
C MET A 77 -12.77 27.34 9.08
N TYR A 78 -13.88 27.73 8.44
CA TYR A 78 -15.11 28.17 9.06
C TYR A 78 -16.24 27.22 8.66
N GLY A 79 -16.56 26.29 9.55
CA GLY A 79 -17.60 25.27 9.41
C GLY A 79 -17.42 24.15 10.45
N PRO A 80 -18.43 23.30 10.71
CA PRO A 80 -18.20 22.07 11.46
C PRO A 80 -17.14 21.28 10.69
N GLY A 81 -16.00 21.00 11.35
CA GLY A 81 -14.86 20.32 10.74
C GLY A 81 -15.24 18.94 10.17
N PRO A 82 -14.27 18.18 9.63
CA PRO A 82 -14.56 16.90 8.97
C PRO A 82 -15.11 15.81 9.90
N PHE A 83 -15.23 16.09 11.20
CA PHE A 83 -15.60 15.13 12.23
C PHE A 83 -17.07 15.34 12.65
N CYS A 84 -17.78 14.23 12.87
CA CYS A 84 -19.06 14.31 13.57
C CYS A 84 -18.86 14.79 15.02
N HIS A 85 -19.93 15.21 15.68
CA HIS A 85 -19.89 15.71 17.06
C HIS A 85 -19.12 14.77 18.00
N SER A 86 -19.40 13.46 17.94
CA SER A 86 -18.71 12.46 18.78
C SER A 86 -17.21 12.40 18.50
N CYS A 87 -16.80 12.44 17.23
CA CYS A 87 -15.38 12.43 16.86
C CYS A 87 -14.67 13.71 17.29
N GLN A 88 -15.36 14.86 17.25
CA GLN A 88 -14.82 16.14 17.73
C GLN A 88 -14.62 16.13 19.26
N THR A 89 -15.59 15.60 20.01
CA THR A 89 -15.46 15.42 21.46
C THR A 89 -14.31 14.47 21.79
N ASN A 90 -14.22 13.33 21.11
CA ASN A 90 -13.16 12.35 21.33
C ASN A 90 -11.78 12.95 21.04
N GLN A 91 -11.64 13.74 19.97
CA GLN A 91 -10.40 14.41 19.64
C GLN A 91 -9.98 15.40 20.74
N MET A 92 -10.92 16.19 21.27
CA MET A 92 -10.65 17.12 22.37
C MET A 92 -10.23 16.38 23.65
N LEU A 93 -10.87 15.27 23.98
CA LEU A 93 -10.50 14.44 25.14
C LEU A 93 -9.07 13.89 25.01
N ILE A 94 -8.72 13.34 23.85
CA ILE A 94 -7.38 12.78 23.59
C ILE A 94 -6.32 13.87 23.73
N ILE A 95 -6.53 15.04 23.14
CA ILE A 95 -5.58 16.16 23.23
C ILE A 95 -5.36 16.57 24.69
N ASN A 96 -6.43 16.68 25.48
CA ASN A 96 -6.33 17.01 26.90
C ASN A 96 -5.61 15.92 27.71
N LEU A 97 -5.88 14.64 27.45
CA LEU A 97 -5.19 13.54 28.13
C LEU A 97 -3.68 13.56 27.85
N LEU A 98 -3.30 13.82 26.59
CA LEU A 98 -1.90 13.89 26.20
C LEU A 98 -1.20 15.13 26.77
N SER A 99 -1.89 16.29 26.84
CA SER A 99 -1.29 17.51 27.39
C SER A 99 -1.10 17.47 28.90
N ASN A 100 -1.91 16.68 29.61
CA ASN A 100 -1.80 16.48 31.05
C ASN A 100 -0.89 15.29 31.43
N TYR A 101 -0.31 14.59 30.44
CA TYR A 101 0.61 13.50 30.73
C TYR A 101 1.92 14.07 31.28
N LEU A 102 2.15 13.89 32.59
CA LEU A 102 3.43 14.16 33.21
C LEU A 102 4.35 12.94 32.99
N PRO A 103 5.62 13.15 32.60
CA PRO A 103 6.59 12.06 32.52
C PRO A 103 6.77 11.42 33.91
N ALA A 104 7.12 10.13 33.91
CA ALA A 104 7.42 9.43 35.15
C ALA A 104 8.57 10.16 35.89
N PRO A 105 8.52 10.26 37.24
CA PRO A 105 9.61 10.87 37.99
C PRO A 105 10.90 10.09 37.77
N GLU A 106 11.93 10.80 37.31
CA GLU A 106 13.31 10.31 37.22
C GLU A 106 13.74 9.83 38.62
N HIS A 107 14.14 8.56 38.73
CA HIS A 107 14.73 7.99 39.96
C HIS A 107 16.25 7.98 39.85
#